data_AF-A0A2T6CRN8-F1
#
_entry.id   AF-A0A2T6CRN8-F1
#
_cell.length_a   1.000
_cell.length_b   1.000
_cell.length_c   1.000
_cell.angle_alpha   90.00
_cell.angle_beta   90.00
_cell.angle_gamma   90.00
#
_symmetry.space_group_name_H-M   'P 1'
#
loop_
_entity.id
_entity.type
_entity.pdbx_description
1 polymer ?
#
loop_
_entity_poly.entity_id
_entity_poly.type
_entity_poly.pdbx_seq_one_letter_code
_entity_poly.pdbx_strand_id
1 'polypeptide(L)'
;MKNRGYTLVETLVAAGILVAAIGAAAALAVTMTAFEEGNATVSRAFNYQEQAARLYRLGFSPDEVIALLPPESSVQSLVFTTDAVNIDHLGTVEMATLEMVYVSGAEITSATAGVNQANTITVVRPSIR
;
A
#
# COMPACT_ATOMS: atom_id res chain seq x y z
N MET A 1 26.84 -25.43 -52.59
CA MET A 1 26.18 -25.02 -51.32
C MET A 1 27.22 -24.29 -50.48
N LYS A 2 27.09 -22.97 -50.33
CA LYS A 2 28.12 -22.14 -49.67
C LYS A 2 27.80 -22.10 -48.17
N ASN A 3 28.45 -22.96 -47.39
CA ASN A 3 28.40 -22.91 -45.94
C ASN A 3 29.09 -21.63 -45.48
N ARG A 4 28.30 -20.56 -45.30
CA ARG A 4 28.74 -19.33 -44.63
C ARG A 4 28.78 -19.64 -43.13
N GLY A 5 29.91 -20.13 -42.65
CA GLY A 5 30.14 -20.28 -41.22
C GLY A 5 30.11 -18.89 -40.57
N TYR A 6 29.34 -18.76 -39.49
CA TYR A 6 29.37 -17.57 -38.64
C TYR A 6 30.80 -17.36 -38.13
N THR A 7 31.27 -16.12 -38.14
CA THR A 7 32.59 -15.79 -37.61
C THR A 7 32.58 -15.86 -36.07
N LEU A 8 33.71 -16.20 -35.45
CA LEU A 8 33.82 -16.26 -33.98
C LEU A 8 33.41 -14.94 -33.31
N VAL A 9 33.64 -13.81 -33.99
CA VAL A 9 33.26 -12.48 -33.53
C VAL A 9 31.74 -12.32 -33.48
N GLU A 10 31.00 -12.75 -34.51
CA GLU A 10 29.54 -12.69 -34.51
C GLU A 10 28.93 -13.59 -33.43
N THR A 11 29.50 -14.78 -33.19
CA THR A 11 29.04 -15.65 -32.09
C THR A 11 29.30 -15.05 -30.72
N LEU A 12 30.42 -14.34 -30.55
CA LEU A 12 30.75 -13.65 -29.29
C LEU A 12 29.80 -12.47 -29.04
N VAL A 13 29.52 -11.68 -30.07
CA VAL A 13 28.58 -10.55 -30.00
C VAL A 13 27.16 -11.05 -29.70
N ALA A 14 26.71 -12.11 -30.39
CA ALA A 14 25.39 -12.71 -30.14
C ALA A 14 25.26 -13.26 -28.71
N ALA A 15 26.29 -13.94 -28.19
CA ALA A 15 26.31 -14.42 -26.81
C ALA A 15 26.30 -13.27 -25.80
N GLY A 16 27.02 -12.18 -26.06
CA GLY A 16 27.03 -10.99 -25.19
C GLY A 16 25.66 -10.31 -25.10
N ILE A 17 24.97 -10.16 -26.23
CA ILE A 17 23.60 -9.63 -26.27
C ILE A 17 22.65 -10.53 -25.47
N LEU A 18 22.79 -11.85 -25.58
CA LEU A 18 21.94 -12.81 -24.89
C LEU A 18 22.12 -12.73 -23.37
N VAL A 19 23.36 -12.61 -22.88
CA VAL A 19 23.64 -12.42 -21.45
C VAL A 19 23.11 -11.08 -20.94
N ALA A 20 23.26 -10.00 -21.72
CA ALA A 20 22.69 -8.70 -21.37
C ALA A 20 21.16 -8.74 -21.30
N ALA A 21 20.50 -9.43 -22.23
CA ALA A 21 19.06 -9.62 -22.23
C ALA A 21 18.55 -10.43 -21.03
N ILE A 22 19.25 -11.50 -20.64
CA ILE A 22 18.93 -12.28 -19.44
C ILE A 22 19.11 -11.43 -18.18
N GLY A 23 20.20 -10.65 -18.09
CA GLY A 23 20.43 -9.73 -16.97
C GLY A 23 19.33 -8.69 -16.84
N ALA A 24 18.90 -8.10 -17.96
CA ALA A 24 17.79 -7.14 -17.97
C ALA A 24 16.46 -7.80 -17.56
N ALA A 25 16.17 -9.01 -18.04
CA ALA A 25 14.96 -9.75 -17.67
C ALA A 25 14.96 -10.11 -16.17
N ALA A 26 16.11 -10.51 -15.61
CA ALA A 26 16.25 -10.80 -14.18
C ALA A 26 16.05 -9.54 -13.33
N ALA A 27 16.64 -8.41 -13.73
CA ALA A 27 16.45 -7.14 -13.03
C ALA A 27 14.98 -6.68 -13.06
N LEU A 28 14.30 -6.85 -14.20
CA LEU A 28 12.86 -6.56 -14.32
C LEU A 28 12.03 -7.49 -13.44
N ALA A 29 12.34 -8.79 -13.41
CA ALA A 29 11.61 -9.76 -12.60
C ALA A 29 11.69 -9.42 -11.10
N VAL A 30 12.89 -9.11 -10.60
CA VAL A 30 13.09 -8.67 -9.20
C VAL A 30 12.31 -7.39 -8.90
N THR A 31 12.34 -6.44 -9.83
CA THR A 31 11.60 -5.17 -9.70
C THR A 31 10.08 -5.40 -9.63
N MET A 32 9.53 -6.28 -10.47
CA MET A 32 8.10 -6.58 -10.48
C MET A 32 7.66 -7.27 -9.18
N THR A 33 8.45 -8.21 -8.66
CA THR A 33 8.18 -8.84 -7.36
C THR A 33 8.17 -7.80 -6.23
N ALA A 34 9.11 -6.86 -6.22
CA ALA A 34 9.13 -5.79 -5.23
C ALA A 34 7.87 -4.88 -5.31
N PHE A 35 7.37 -4.61 -6.51
CA PHE A 35 6.12 -3.87 -6.69
C PHE A 35 4.89 -4.66 -6.23
N GLU A 36 4.83 -5.96 -6.50
CA GLU A 36 3.74 -6.82 -6.03
C GLU A 36 3.67 -6.88 -4.50
N GLU A 37 4.81 -7.06 -3.83
CA GLU A 37 4.90 -7.06 -2.36
C GLU A 37 4.55 -5.69 -1.77
N GLY A 38 5.01 -4.61 -2.42
CA GLY A 38 4.67 -3.24 -2.04
C GLY A 38 3.16 -2.99 -2.14
N ASN A 39 2.54 -3.40 -3.24
CA ASN A 39 1.11 -3.23 -3.45
C ASN A 39 0.27 -4.10 -2.49
N ALA A 40 0.72 -5.32 -2.19
CA ALA A 40 0.08 -6.19 -1.21
C ALA A 40 0.12 -5.59 0.21
N THR A 41 1.21 -4.92 0.56
CA THR A 41 1.38 -4.21 1.84
C THR A 41 0.41 -3.04 1.97
N VAL A 42 0.31 -2.21 0.92
CA VAL A 42 -0.63 -1.09 0.88
C VAL A 42 -2.09 -1.56 0.94
N SER A 43 -2.43 -2.63 0.21
CA SER A 43 -3.77 -3.23 0.23
C SER A 43 -4.18 -3.71 1.63
N ARG A 44 -3.25 -4.34 2.37
CA ARG A 44 -3.47 -4.76 3.76
C ARG A 44 -3.73 -3.57 4.68
N ALA A 45 -2.97 -2.49 4.55
CA ALA A 45 -3.16 -1.27 5.33
C ALA A 45 -4.55 -0.63 5.08
N PHE A 46 -4.97 -0.50 3.82
CA PHE A 46 -6.31 0.03 3.52
C PHE A 46 -7.44 -0.87 4.03
N ASN A 47 -7.27 -2.19 3.93
CA ASN A 47 -8.26 -3.12 4.48
C ASN A 47 -8.37 -2.97 6.00
N TYR A 48 -7.24 -2.79 6.70
CA TYR A 48 -7.20 -2.50 8.13
C TYR A 48 -7.95 -1.21 8.47
N GLN A 49 -7.68 -0.13 7.71
CA GLN A 49 -8.37 1.15 7.86
C GLN A 49 -9.89 1.03 7.67
N GLU A 50 -10.31 0.25 6.68
CA GLU A 50 -11.72 0.02 6.40
C GLU A 50 -12.41 -0.77 7.52
N GLN A 51 -11.74 -1.81 8.06
CA GLN A 51 -12.25 -2.55 9.21
C GLN A 51 -12.40 -1.64 10.43
N ALA A 52 -11.42 -0.78 10.69
CA ALA A 52 -11.47 0.22 11.75
C ALA A 52 -12.65 1.19 11.59
N ALA A 53 -12.86 1.70 10.37
CA ALA A 53 -14.00 2.56 10.05
C ALA A 53 -15.36 1.84 10.20
N ARG A 54 -15.43 0.55 9.83
CA ARG A 54 -16.64 -0.27 9.97
C ARG A 54 -16.98 -0.51 11.45
N LEU A 55 -16.00 -0.80 12.30
CA LEU A 55 -16.21 -0.96 13.73
C LEU A 55 -16.69 0.34 14.37
N TYR A 56 -16.09 1.48 14.00
CA TYR A 56 -16.57 2.79 14.46
C TYR A 56 -18.03 3.06 14.04
N ARG A 57 -18.41 2.70 12.80
CA ARG A 57 -19.81 2.79 12.33
C ARG A 57 -20.76 1.87 13.10
N LEU A 58 -20.27 0.73 13.59
CA LEU A 58 -21.10 -0.25 14.31
C LEU A 58 -21.45 0.21 15.74
N GLY A 59 -20.79 1.23 16.27
CA GLY A 59 -21.09 1.78 17.59
C GLY A 59 -19.91 1.80 18.55
N PHE A 60 -18.81 1.10 18.23
CA PHE A 60 -17.63 1.06 19.10
C PHE A 60 -16.98 2.43 19.27
N SER A 61 -16.49 2.69 20.47
CA SER A 61 -15.66 3.85 20.76
C SER A 61 -14.27 3.66 20.14
N PRO A 62 -13.55 4.75 19.81
CA PRO A 62 -12.21 4.64 19.22
C PRO A 62 -11.24 3.76 19.99
N ASP A 63 -11.26 3.82 21.32
CA ASP A 63 -10.40 3.02 22.18
C ASP A 63 -10.72 1.52 22.09
N GLU A 64 -12.01 1.16 21.99
CA GLU A 64 -12.44 -0.22 21.78
C GLU A 64 -12.07 -0.73 20.39
N VAL A 65 -12.12 0.13 19.37
CA VAL A 65 -11.72 -0.23 18.00
C VAL A 65 -10.23 -0.59 17.95
N ILE A 66 -9.38 0.24 18.57
CA ILE A 66 -7.93 0.00 18.65
C ILE A 66 -7.64 -1.28 19.46
N ALA A 67 -8.39 -1.54 20.53
CA ALA A 67 -8.20 -2.74 21.35
C ALA A 67 -8.66 -4.02 20.65
N LEU A 68 -9.66 -3.94 19.76
CA LEU A 68 -10.25 -5.10 19.08
C LEU A 68 -9.49 -5.49 17.81
N LEU A 69 -8.88 -4.52 17.12
CA LEU A 69 -8.14 -4.78 15.90
C LEU A 69 -6.80 -5.47 16.20
N PRO A 70 -6.45 -6.55 15.50
CA PRO A 70 -5.14 -7.16 15.64
C PRO A 70 -4.04 -6.19 15.16
N PRO A 71 -2.84 -6.19 15.76
CA PRO A 71 -1.75 -5.37 15.26
C PRO A 71 -1.34 -5.84 13.85
N GLU A 72 -1.19 -4.89 12.94
CA GLU A 72 -0.80 -5.13 11.55
C GLU A 72 0.57 -4.45 11.29
N SER A 73 1.50 -5.18 10.66
CA SER A 73 2.90 -4.75 10.54
C SER A 73 3.15 -3.61 9.55
N SER A 74 2.23 -3.40 8.62
CA SER A 74 2.26 -2.34 7.60
C SER A 74 1.70 -1.01 8.14
N VAL A 75 0.94 -1.03 9.24
CA VAL A 75 0.38 0.12 9.93
C VAL A 75 1.25 0.52 11.12
N GLN A 76 1.76 1.75 11.11
CA GLN A 76 2.59 2.28 12.19
C GLN A 76 1.78 3.03 13.25
N SER A 77 0.71 3.70 12.83
CA SER A 77 -0.15 4.45 13.74
C SER A 77 -1.56 4.53 13.18
N LEU A 78 -2.54 4.48 14.08
CA LEU A 78 -3.95 4.68 13.80
C LEU A 78 -4.51 5.63 14.87
N VAL A 79 -4.94 6.81 14.47
CA VAL A 79 -5.45 7.85 15.35
C VAL A 79 -6.88 8.20 14.97
N PHE A 80 -7.74 8.28 15.97
CA PHE A 80 -9.12 8.73 15.82
C PHE A 80 -9.29 10.09 16.49
N THR A 81 -9.91 11.02 15.78
CA THR A 81 -10.36 12.31 16.32
C THR A 81 -11.86 12.40 16.14
N THR A 82 -12.62 12.40 17.23
CA THR A 82 -14.08 12.51 17.20
C THR A 82 -14.51 13.96 17.14
N ASP A 83 -15.42 14.26 16.22
CA ASP A 83 -16.05 15.56 16.00
C ASP A 83 -17.57 15.38 15.86
N ALA A 84 -18.30 16.49 15.83
CA ALA A 84 -19.72 16.48 15.55
C ALA A 84 -20.05 17.57 14.52
N VAL A 85 -20.80 17.21 13.49
CA VAL A 85 -21.30 18.17 12.49
C VAL A 85 -22.80 18.30 12.66
N ASN A 86 -23.26 19.55 12.74
CA ASN A 86 -24.68 19.86 12.72
C ASN A 86 -25.11 20.04 11.26
N ILE A 87 -26.03 19.18 10.80
CA ILE A 87 -26.58 19.26 9.45
C ILE A 87 -27.98 19.84 9.56
N ASP A 88 -28.22 20.92 8.81
CA ASP A 88 -29.51 21.59 8.79
C ASP A 88 -30.63 20.59 8.43
N HIS A 89 -31.74 20.61 9.19
CA HIS A 89 -32.87 19.67 9.10
C HIS A 89 -32.57 18.17 9.38
N LEU A 90 -31.33 17.79 9.70
CA LEU A 90 -30.90 16.40 10.00
C LEU A 90 -30.34 16.21 11.41
N GLY A 91 -30.10 17.31 12.14
CA GLY A 91 -29.62 17.28 13.53
C GLY A 91 -28.11 17.10 13.64
N THR A 92 -27.64 16.81 14.86
CA THR A 92 -26.22 16.61 15.14
C THR A 92 -25.80 15.19 14.77
N VAL A 93 -24.82 15.08 13.87
CA VAL A 93 -24.24 13.82 13.41
C VAL A 93 -22.84 13.68 13.98
N GLU A 94 -22.58 12.55 14.65
CA GLU A 94 -21.24 12.21 15.12
C GLU A 94 -20.35 11.84 13.93
N MET A 95 -19.14 12.36 13.92
CA MET A 95 -18.11 12.03 12.94
C MET A 95 -16.81 11.69 13.67
N ALA A 96 -15.99 10.85 13.04
CA ALA A 96 -14.61 10.70 13.45
C ALA A 96 -13.71 10.81 12.22
N THR A 97 -12.65 11.58 12.38
CA THR A 97 -11.52 11.60 11.47
C THR A 97 -10.56 10.48 11.89
N LEU A 98 -10.30 9.55 10.97
CA LEU A 98 -9.41 8.42 11.17
C LEU A 98 -8.17 8.65 10.31
N GLU A 99 -7.05 8.89 10.99
CA GLU A 99 -5.74 9.05 10.39
C GLU A 99 -4.94 7.77 10.57
N MET A 100 -4.47 7.20 9.47
CA MET A 100 -3.63 6.00 9.47
C MET A 100 -2.29 6.32 8.82
N VAL A 101 -1.20 6.06 9.54
CA VAL A 101 0.16 6.10 9.03
C VAL A 101 0.60 4.68 8.69
N TYR A 102 0.95 4.45 7.42
CA TYR A 102 1.37 3.14 6.91
C TYR A 102 2.65 3.25 6.10
N VAL A 103 3.38 2.13 6.03
CA VAL A 103 4.56 2.01 5.17
C VAL A 103 4.10 1.85 3.72
N SER A 104 4.43 2.82 2.85
CA SER A 104 4.22 2.65 1.42
C SER A 104 5.33 1.78 0.81
N GLY A 105 4.95 0.93 -0.15
CA GLY A 105 5.76 -0.15 -0.70
C GLY A 105 7.09 0.24 -1.38
N ALA A 106 7.84 -0.80 -1.75
CA ALA A 106 9.29 -0.90 -1.97
C ALA A 106 10.05 0.30 -2.60
N GLU A 107 11.18 0.64 -1.98
CA GLU A 107 12.25 1.43 -2.58
C GLU A 107 13.08 0.60 -3.58
N ILE A 108 13.16 1.10 -4.80
CA ILE A 108 14.12 0.62 -5.79
C ILE A 108 15.12 1.76 -6.00
N THR A 109 16.18 1.75 -5.18
CA THR A 109 17.38 2.62 -5.12
C THR A 109 17.51 3.33 -3.77
N SER A 110 18.74 3.32 -3.25
CA SER A 110 19.17 3.88 -1.98
C SER A 110 18.83 5.38 -1.86
N ALA A 111 17.63 5.69 -1.38
CA ALA A 111 17.25 6.93 -0.70
C ALA A 111 15.73 6.91 -0.45
N THR A 112 15.26 6.36 0.67
CA THR A 112 14.58 7.12 1.74
C THR A 112 13.97 6.26 2.87
N ALA A 113 14.03 4.94 2.96
CA ALA A 113 13.07 4.19 3.82
C ALA A 113 11.61 4.43 3.33
N GLY A 114 10.81 3.36 3.21
CA GLY A 114 9.44 3.45 2.68
C GLY A 114 8.73 4.64 3.31
N VAL A 115 8.39 5.64 2.50
CA VAL A 115 7.90 6.91 3.02
C VAL A 115 6.62 6.61 3.77
N ASN A 116 6.58 6.99 5.04
CA ASN A 116 5.38 6.93 5.86
C ASN A 116 4.31 7.76 5.16
N GLN A 117 3.28 7.11 4.64
CA GLN A 117 2.14 7.79 4.07
C GLN A 117 1.04 7.86 5.13
N ALA A 118 0.45 9.04 5.24
CA ALA A 118 -0.72 9.27 6.08
C ALA A 118 -1.96 9.28 5.19
N ASN A 119 -2.93 8.42 5.49
CA ASN A 119 -4.25 8.50 4.89
C ASN A 119 -5.27 8.92 5.95
N THR A 120 -5.98 10.01 5.66
CA THR A 120 -7.01 10.56 6.55
C THR A 120 -8.37 10.38 5.91
N ILE A 121 -9.27 9.69 6.61
CA ILE A 121 -10.66 9.49 6.18
C ILE A 121 -11.62 10.03 7.23
N THR A 122 -12.70 10.66 6.79
CA THR A 122 -13.79 11.08 7.67
C THR A 122 -14.89 10.03 7.64
N VAL A 123 -15.20 9.48 8.81
CA VAL A 123 -16.23 8.47 9.00
C VAL A 123 -17.40 9.11 9.74
N VAL A 124 -18.60 8.98 9.18
CA VAL A 124 -19.82 9.56 9.75
C VAL A 124 -20.67 8.44 10.35
N ARG A 125 -21.21 8.66 11.55
CA ARG A 125 -22.21 7.81 12.19
C ARG A 125 -23.56 8.54 12.16
N PRO A 126 -24.54 8.07 11.37
CA PRO A 126 -25.89 8.63 11.40
C PRO A 126 -26.50 8.43 12.80
N SER A 127 -26.85 9.51 13.48
CA SER A 127 -27.68 9.44 14.68
C SER A 127 -29.12 9.14 14.22
N ILE A 128 -29.55 7.88 14.31
CA ILE A 128 -30.96 7.53 14.13
C ILE A 128 -31.68 7.98 15.39
N ARG A 129 -32.20 9.21 15.37
CA ARG A 129 -33.18 9.69 16.35
C ARG A 129 -34.53 9.85 15.67
#